data_AF-A0A3S4QQH4-F1
#
_entry.id   AF-A0A3S4QQH4-F1
#
_cell.length_a   1.000
_cell.length_b   1.000
_cell.length_c   1.000
_cell.angle_alpha   90.00
_cell.angle_beta   90.00
_cell.angle_gamma   90.00
#
_symmetry.space_group_name_H-M   'P 1'
#
loop_
_entity.id
_entity.type
_entity.pdbx_description
1 polymer ?
#
loop_
_entity_poly.entity_id
_entity_poly.type
_entity_poly.pdbx_seq_one_letter_code
_entity_poly.pdbx_strand_id
1 'polypeptide(L)' 'MASSKEYLDFILEQVSELDNISYRAMMGEFIIYYNGKIIGGIHDDRLLVKPVQICQT' A
#
# COMPACT_ATOMS: atom_id res chain seq x y z
N MET A 1 11.62 -11.79 2.00
CA MET A 1 11.12 -12.10 3.36
C MET A 1 9.62 -11.80 3.35
N ALA A 2 8.76 -12.58 4.00
CA ALA A 2 7.33 -12.27 3.97
C ALA A 2 7.10 -10.88 4.58
N SER A 3 6.42 -10.00 3.86
CA SER A 3 6.17 -8.63 4.32
C SER A 3 5.53 -8.69 5.71
N SER A 4 6.11 -7.98 6.66
CA SER A 4 5.70 -8.10 8.06
C SER A 4 4.36 -7.40 8.26
N LYS A 5 3.43 -8.05 8.98
CA LYS A 5 2.13 -7.44 9.32
C LYS A 5 2.29 -6.09 10.04
N GLU A 6 3.40 -5.91 10.76
CA GLU A 6 3.77 -4.65 11.43
C GLU A 6 3.98 -3.51 10.44
N TYR A 7 4.60 -3.76 9.27
CA TYR A 7 4.79 -2.74 8.26
C TYR A 7 3.46 -2.35 7.59
N LEU A 8 2.55 -3.32 7.39
CA LEU A 8 1.19 -3.01 6.95
C LEU A 8 0.48 -2.11 7.97
N ASP A 9 0.54 -2.46 9.25
CA ASP A 9 -0.11 -1.71 10.33
C ASP A 9 0.44 -0.28 10.41
N PHE A 10 1.77 -0.12 10.31
CA PHE A 10 2.41 1.18 10.22
C PHE A 10 1.91 2.01 9.02
N ILE A 11 1.84 1.41 7.82
CA ILE A 11 1.33 2.12 6.63
C ILE A 11 -0.13 2.52 6.84
N LEU A 12 -0.97 1.62 7.38
CA LEU A 12 -2.38 1.89 7.66
C LEU A 12 -2.57 3.00 8.67
N GLU A 13 -1.73 3.07 9.71
CA GLU A 13 -1.73 4.17 10.68
C GLU A 13 -1.43 5.51 9.98
N GLN A 14 -0.39 5.56 9.14
CA GLN A 14 -0.01 6.78 8.41
C GLN A 14 -1.06 7.26 7.42
N VAL A 15 -1.83 6.34 6.85
CA VAL A 15 -2.91 6.66 5.90
C VAL A 15 -4.29 6.66 6.56
N SER A 16 -4.39 6.57 7.89
CA SER A 16 -5.68 6.57 8.59
C SER A 16 -6.46 7.88 8.44
N GLU A 17 -5.78 8.98 8.09
CA GLU A 17 -6.44 10.25 7.77
C GLU A 17 -7.13 10.26 6.39
N LEU A 18 -6.83 9.27 5.53
CA LEU A 18 -7.41 9.16 4.19
C LEU A 18 -8.64 8.24 4.22
N ASP A 19 -9.81 8.82 3.96
CA ASP A 19 -11.05 8.06 3.80
C ASP A 19 -10.99 7.10 2.59
N ASN A 20 -11.61 5.92 2.72
CA ASN A 20 -11.75 4.88 1.68
C ASN A 20 -10.46 4.14 1.30
N ILE A 21 -9.57 3.89 2.25
CA ILE A 21 -8.44 2.97 2.06
C ILE A 21 -8.87 1.53 2.35
N SER A 22 -8.46 0.61 1.49
CA SER A 22 -8.67 -0.82 1.65
C SER A 22 -7.41 -1.55 1.23
N TYR A 23 -7.11 -2.68 1.87
CA TYR A 23 -5.97 -3.50 1.50
C TYR A 23 -6.40 -4.94 1.24
N ARG A 24 -5.65 -5.64 0.40
CA ARG A 24 -5.85 -7.06 0.13
C ARG A 24 -4.52 -7.81 0.25
N ALA A 25 -4.46 -8.77 1.15
CA ALA A 25 -3.33 -9.68 1.26
C ALA A 25 -3.43 -10.80 0.22
N MET A 26 -2.37 -11.01 -0.56
CA MET A 26 -2.21 -12.16 -1.46
C MET A 26 -0.82 -12.77 -1.24
N MET A 27 -0.76 -14.02 -0.77
CA MET A 27 0.47 -14.84 -0.66
C MET A 27 1.73 -14.09 -0.14
N GLY A 28 1.61 -13.31 0.94
CA GLY A 28 2.75 -12.62 1.57
C GLY A 28 3.04 -11.19 1.06
N GLU A 29 2.22 -10.73 0.11
CA GLU A 29 2.20 -9.36 -0.40
C GLU A 29 0.88 -8.67 -0.03
N PHE A 30 0.89 -7.34 0.01
CA PHE A 30 -0.32 -6.55 0.25
C PHE A 30 -0.58 -5.61 -0.92
N ILE A 31 -1.82 -5.52 -1.39
CA ILE A 31 -2.24 -4.55 -2.41
C ILE A 31 -3.05 -3.47 -1.70
N ILE A 32 -2.75 -2.19 -1.97
CA ILE A 32 -3.44 -1.05 -1.38
C ILE A 32 -4.35 -0.39 -2.41
N TYR A 33 -5.61 -0.22 -2.01
CA TYR A 33 -6.66 0.44 -2.75
C TYR A 33 -7.03 1.74 -2.05
N TYR A 34 -7.19 2.79 -2.84
CA TYR A 34 -7.76 4.06 -2.41
C TYR A 34 -8.97 4.36 -3.29
N ASN A 35 -10.14 4.54 -2.67
CA ASN A 35 -11.40 4.81 -3.36
C ASN A 35 -11.69 3.81 -4.51
N GLY A 36 -11.45 2.53 -4.24
CA GLY A 36 -11.60 1.44 -5.22
C GLY A 36 -10.55 1.37 -6.33
N LYS A 37 -9.55 2.26 -6.34
CA LYS A 37 -8.44 2.27 -7.31
C LYS A 37 -7.16 1.73 -6.67
N ILE A 38 -6.38 0.97 -7.43
CA ILE A 38 -5.06 0.49 -6.99
C ILE A 38 -4.09 1.66 -6.99
N ILE A 39 -3.57 2.01 -5.82
CA ILE A 39 -2.54 3.05 -5.66
C ILE A 39 -1.14 2.46 -5.51
N GLY A 40 -1.04 1.23 -5.04
CA GLY A 40 0.23 0.57 -4.81
C GLY A 40 0.09 -0.79 -4.17
N GLY A 41 1.23 -1.34 -3.74
CA GLY A 41 1.31 -2.57 -2.98
C GLY A 41 2.59 -2.61 -2.13
N ILE A 42 2.60 -3.50 -1.15
CA ILE A 42 3.73 -3.76 -0.27
C ILE A 42 4.34 -5.09 -0.70
N HIS A 43 5.63 -5.04 -1.03
CA HIS A 43 6.44 -6.21 -1.39
C HIS A 43 7.79 -6.11 -0.68
N ASP A 44 8.20 -7.18 0.01
CA ASP A 44 9.50 -7.26 0.71
C ASP A 44 9.74 -6.04 1.65
N ASP A 45 8.71 -5.68 2.43
CA ASP A 45 8.69 -4.51 3.34
C ASP A 45 8.92 -3.14 2.64
N ARG A 46 8.59 -3.05 1.35
CA ARG A 46 8.65 -1.81 0.57
C ARG A 46 7.29 -1.45 0.00
N LEU A 47 6.88 -0.21 0.20
CA LEU A 47 5.71 0.36 -0.47
C LEU A 47 6.05 0.72 -1.93
N LEU A 48 5.51 -0.04 -2.87
CA LEU A 48 5.55 0.24 -4.30
C LEU A 48 4.28 1.00 -4.70
N VAL A 49 4.42 2.30 -4.96
CA VAL A 49 3.32 3.13 -5.48
C VAL A 49 3.34 3.15 -7.00
N LYS A 50 2.16 3.13 -7.62
CA LYS A 50 2.06 3.30 -9.07
C LYS A 50 2.50 4.74 -9.41
N PRO A 51 3.50 4.93 -10.30
CA PRO A 51 3.90 6.27 -10.69
C PRO A 51 2.73 6.97 -11.39
N VAL A 52 2.44 8.20 -10.97
CA VAL A 52 1.47 9.09 -11.62
C VAL A 52 2.26 10.05 -12.51
N GLN A 53 1.76 10.35 -13.70
CA GLN A 53 2.44 11.17 -14.74
C GLN A 53 2.98 12.52 -14.27
N ILE A 54 2.53 13.05 -13.13
CA ILE A 54 2.99 14.33 -12.56
C ILE A 54 4.32 14.20 -11.79
N CYS A 55 4.70 12.99 -11.36
CA CYS A 55 5.94 12.72 -10.62
C CYS A 55 6.92 11.90 -11.47
N GLN A 56 7.37 12.47 -12.58
CA GLN A 56 8.62 12.07 -13.24
C GLN A 56 9.51 13.31 -13.31
N THR A 57 10.40 13.46 -12.32
CA THR A 57 11.48 14.45 -12.34
C THR A 57 12.80 13.72 -12.24
#